data_AF-A0A7Y7XEI8-F1
#
_entry.id   AF-A0A7Y7XEI8-F1
#
_cell.length_a   1.000
_cell.length_b   1.000
_cell.length_c   1.000
_cell.angle_alpha   90.00
_cell.angle_beta   90.00
_cell.angle_gamma   90.00
#
_symmetry.space_group_name_H-M   'P 1'
#
loop_
_entity.id
_entity.type
_entity.pdbx_description
1 polymer ?
#
loop_
_entity_poly.entity_id
_entity_poly.type
_entity_poly.pdbx_seq_one_letter_code
_entity_poly.pdbx_strand_id
1 'polypeptide(L)'
;AGNDSLDGGVGNDVLDGGTGNDTLNGGTGNNTYLFGRGDGQDQVRYTYDTTVGKFNTLQFKAGVAPSDVMLKQVYDPNFGSNAGLELSIAGTTDKITISGFFYQSNSANPYNPVQQVQFADGSVWNLSNVVNIALASDGSLISTDADDGKGNRITRYYTLGVVTGDHWTASDGSYGSDTFNADGHSQVQVFDAHGTHTLDRPNALATLTTGNDGDTYAIARGAGADQINDQVVAGSTDRLQYAADIQSDQLWFQRNGNDLVVDIIGTSDTQTIANWYVAPTNQVGQFQAGDGKVLLANQVDNLVSAMAAFVPPSAGQTSMSTLSANEQGTLAPVLAANWH
;
A
#
# COMPACT_ATOMS: atom_id res chain seq x y z
N ALA A 1 -37.44 -12.16 -14.88
CA ALA A 1 -38.01 -12.22 -13.51
C ALA A 1 -38.72 -13.54 -13.38
N GLY A 2 -37.98 -14.51 -12.90
CA GLY A 2 -38.28 -15.94 -13.00
C GLY A 2 -36.97 -16.71 -12.85
N ASN A 3 -37.04 -18.03 -12.79
CA ASN A 3 -35.83 -18.85 -12.80
C ASN A 3 -35.54 -19.24 -14.24
N ASP A 4 -34.53 -18.60 -14.82
CA ASP A 4 -34.20 -18.63 -16.23
C ASP A 4 -32.95 -19.49 -16.50
N SER A 5 -32.81 -19.97 -17.74
CA SER A 5 -31.62 -20.68 -18.21
C SER A 5 -31.09 -19.96 -19.45
N LEU A 6 -29.93 -19.34 -19.33
CA LEU A 6 -29.29 -18.56 -20.38
C LEU A 6 -28.09 -19.31 -20.95
N ASP A 7 -27.98 -19.34 -22.27
CA ASP A 7 -26.85 -19.90 -23.02
C ASP A 7 -26.34 -18.88 -24.04
N GLY A 8 -25.10 -18.41 -23.87
CA GLY A 8 -24.43 -17.48 -24.78
C GLY A 8 -23.97 -18.15 -26.08
N GLY A 9 -23.66 -19.44 -26.03
CA GLY A 9 -23.20 -20.19 -27.20
C GLY A 9 -21.79 -19.80 -27.64
N VAL A 10 -21.65 -19.27 -28.86
CA VAL A 10 -20.36 -18.93 -29.45
C VAL A 10 -20.24 -17.42 -29.55
N GLY A 11 -19.24 -16.84 -28.88
CA GLY A 11 -18.99 -15.41 -28.97
C GLY A 11 -18.52 -14.83 -27.63
N ASN A 12 -18.44 -13.50 -27.59
CA ASN A 12 -18.23 -12.79 -26.33
C ASN A 12 -19.60 -12.30 -25.87
N ASP A 13 -20.22 -13.01 -24.93
CA ASP A 13 -21.58 -12.75 -24.52
C ASP A 13 -21.67 -12.02 -23.18
N VAL A 14 -22.75 -11.27 -22.98
CA VAL A 14 -23.10 -10.67 -21.69
C VAL A 14 -24.37 -11.33 -21.20
N LEU A 15 -24.29 -12.02 -20.06
CA LEU A 15 -25.38 -12.80 -19.48
C LEU A 15 -25.83 -12.12 -18.17
N ASP A 16 -27.10 -11.76 -18.13
CA ASP A 16 -27.77 -11.19 -16.94
C ASP A 16 -29.07 -11.97 -16.72
N GLY A 17 -29.13 -12.78 -15.66
CA GLY A 17 -30.34 -13.51 -15.28
C GLY A 17 -31.45 -12.59 -14.77
N GLY A 18 -31.07 -11.45 -14.19
CA GLY A 18 -31.96 -10.54 -13.50
C GLY A 18 -32.43 -11.14 -12.17
N THR A 19 -33.68 -10.88 -11.79
CA THR A 19 -34.24 -11.42 -10.54
C THR A 19 -34.67 -12.87 -10.72
N GLY A 20 -34.21 -13.77 -9.85
CA GLY A 20 -34.57 -15.18 -9.98
C GLY A 20 -33.60 -16.09 -9.25
N ASN A 21 -33.63 -17.37 -9.60
CA ASN A 21 -32.48 -18.25 -9.38
C ASN A 21 -32.13 -18.80 -10.76
N ASP A 22 -31.12 -18.21 -11.39
CA ASP A 22 -30.86 -18.41 -12.81
C ASP A 22 -29.68 -19.35 -13.06
N THR A 23 -29.67 -20.00 -14.21
CA THR A 23 -28.56 -20.83 -14.68
C THR A 23 -27.92 -20.17 -15.89
N LEU A 24 -26.65 -19.81 -15.80
CA LEU A 24 -25.91 -19.06 -16.82
C LEU A 24 -24.83 -19.96 -17.43
N ASN A 25 -24.83 -20.13 -18.75
CA ASN A 25 -23.79 -20.80 -19.51
C ASN A 25 -23.23 -19.83 -20.56
N GLY A 26 -22.00 -19.34 -20.39
CA GLY A 26 -21.38 -18.44 -21.37
C GLY A 26 -20.95 -19.13 -22.67
N GLY A 27 -20.86 -20.47 -22.69
CA GLY A 27 -20.33 -21.18 -23.84
C GLY A 27 -18.86 -20.85 -24.11
N THR A 28 -18.49 -20.69 -25.39
CA THR A 28 -17.10 -20.40 -25.81
C THR A 28 -16.89 -18.93 -26.09
N GLY A 29 -15.72 -18.41 -25.72
CA GLY A 29 -15.33 -17.00 -25.91
C GLY A 29 -15.13 -16.28 -24.58
N ASN A 30 -15.01 -14.96 -24.62
CA ASN A 30 -14.79 -14.13 -23.42
C ASN A 30 -16.11 -13.50 -22.98
N ASN A 31 -16.77 -14.16 -22.05
CA ASN A 31 -18.09 -13.81 -21.58
C ASN A 31 -18.07 -12.96 -20.32
N THR A 32 -19.14 -12.21 -20.10
CA THR A 32 -19.37 -11.40 -18.90
C THR A 32 -20.69 -11.84 -18.24
N TYR A 33 -20.61 -12.30 -17.00
CA TYR A 33 -21.78 -12.65 -16.18
C TYR A 33 -22.08 -11.47 -15.26
N LEU A 34 -23.29 -10.91 -15.32
CA LEU A 34 -23.73 -9.81 -14.47
C LEU A 34 -24.47 -10.35 -13.24
N PHE A 35 -24.13 -9.85 -12.06
CA PHE A 35 -24.77 -10.25 -10.81
C PHE A 35 -24.82 -9.11 -9.81
N GLY A 36 -25.83 -9.05 -8.95
CA GLY A 36 -26.02 -7.95 -8.01
C GLY A 36 -27.08 -8.19 -6.94
N ARG A 37 -27.38 -7.14 -6.17
CA ARG A 37 -28.41 -7.21 -5.12
C ARG A 37 -29.79 -7.41 -5.73
N GLY A 38 -30.53 -8.39 -5.20
CA GLY A 38 -31.88 -8.75 -5.66
C GLY A 38 -31.91 -9.70 -6.85
N ASP A 39 -30.76 -10.14 -7.36
CA ASP A 39 -30.70 -11.14 -8.43
C ASP A 39 -31.00 -12.55 -7.92
N GLY A 40 -30.87 -12.82 -6.62
CA GLY A 40 -31.21 -14.11 -6.01
C GLY A 40 -30.04 -15.10 -5.99
N GLN A 41 -30.29 -16.37 -6.29
CA GLN A 41 -29.29 -17.45 -6.15
C GLN A 41 -28.94 -18.08 -7.50
N ASP A 42 -27.96 -17.49 -8.18
CA ASP A 42 -27.60 -17.87 -9.54
C ASP A 42 -26.49 -18.92 -9.59
N GLN A 43 -26.43 -19.64 -10.71
CA GLN A 43 -25.42 -20.65 -10.98
C GLN A 43 -24.77 -20.43 -12.36
N VAL A 44 -23.46 -20.18 -12.37
CA VAL A 44 -22.66 -20.24 -13.59
C VAL A 44 -22.23 -21.69 -13.82
N ARG A 45 -22.64 -22.28 -14.95
CA ARG A 45 -22.25 -23.65 -15.32
C ARG A 45 -20.80 -23.69 -15.79
N TYR A 46 -20.15 -24.81 -15.50
CA TYR A 46 -18.87 -25.13 -16.09
C TYR A 46 -19.03 -25.37 -17.60
N THR A 47 -18.02 -24.96 -18.37
CA THR A 47 -17.87 -25.30 -19.78
C THR A 47 -16.44 -25.75 -19.98
N TYR A 48 -16.26 -26.87 -20.69
CA TYR A 48 -14.92 -27.33 -21.03
C TYR A 48 -14.35 -26.45 -22.15
N ASP A 49 -13.47 -25.51 -21.78
CA ASP A 49 -12.85 -24.57 -22.71
C ASP A 49 -11.33 -24.52 -22.50
N THR A 50 -10.59 -24.95 -23.53
CA THR A 50 -9.13 -24.95 -23.59
C THR A 50 -8.57 -23.81 -24.44
N THR A 51 -9.39 -22.85 -24.84
CA THR A 51 -8.98 -21.70 -25.65
C THR A 51 -7.88 -20.92 -24.93
N VAL A 52 -6.75 -20.70 -25.63
CA VAL A 52 -5.62 -19.94 -25.10
C VAL A 52 -6.05 -18.49 -24.90
N GLY A 53 -5.81 -17.95 -23.71
CA GLY A 53 -6.18 -16.57 -23.39
C GLY A 53 -7.67 -16.36 -23.13
N LYS A 54 -8.44 -17.42 -22.85
CA LYS A 54 -9.82 -17.28 -22.34
C LYS A 54 -9.84 -16.37 -21.12
N PHE A 55 -10.76 -15.42 -21.10
CA PHE A 55 -10.78 -14.35 -20.11
C PHE A 55 -12.21 -13.90 -19.82
N ASN A 56 -12.96 -14.77 -19.17
CA ASN A 56 -14.33 -14.52 -18.75
C ASN A 56 -14.37 -13.72 -17.44
N THR A 57 -15.42 -12.91 -17.27
CA THR A 57 -15.58 -11.96 -16.17
C THR A 57 -16.88 -12.21 -15.43
N LEU A 58 -16.84 -12.29 -14.10
CA LEU A 58 -18.02 -12.05 -13.28
C LEU A 58 -18.01 -10.56 -12.90
N GLN A 59 -19.02 -9.80 -13.31
CA GLN A 59 -19.11 -8.38 -13.05
C GLN A 59 -20.28 -8.08 -12.11
N PHE A 60 -19.97 -7.50 -10.97
CA PHE A 60 -20.98 -7.03 -10.04
C PHE A 60 -21.63 -5.74 -10.57
N LYS A 61 -22.97 -5.71 -10.54
CA LYS A 61 -23.78 -4.53 -10.85
C LYS A 61 -23.52 -3.40 -9.85
N ALA A 62 -23.87 -2.18 -10.23
CA ALA A 62 -23.73 -1.01 -9.35
C ALA A 62 -24.43 -1.22 -8.00
N GLY A 63 -23.83 -0.71 -6.92
CA GLY A 63 -24.35 -0.87 -5.56
C GLY A 63 -23.87 -2.13 -4.81
N VAL A 64 -22.91 -2.86 -5.38
CA VAL A 64 -22.15 -3.91 -4.70
C VAL A 64 -20.69 -3.50 -4.68
N ALA A 65 -20.17 -3.23 -3.48
CA ALA A 65 -18.74 -2.94 -3.28
C ALA A 65 -17.95 -4.24 -3.09
N PRO A 66 -16.62 -4.26 -3.34
CA PRO A 66 -15.76 -5.39 -2.98
C PRO A 66 -15.94 -5.85 -1.53
N SER A 67 -16.07 -4.88 -0.61
CA SER A 67 -16.30 -5.11 0.82
C SER A 67 -17.62 -5.79 1.15
N ASP A 68 -18.58 -5.82 0.21
CA ASP A 68 -19.86 -6.49 0.40
C ASP A 68 -19.78 -7.98 0.05
N VAL A 69 -18.73 -8.45 -0.60
CA VAL A 69 -18.72 -9.78 -1.22
C VAL A 69 -17.87 -10.76 -0.42
N MET A 70 -18.49 -11.86 0.00
CA MET A 70 -17.84 -12.97 0.70
C MET A 70 -17.69 -14.17 -0.23
N LEU A 71 -16.49 -14.75 -0.26
CA LEU A 71 -16.17 -15.94 -1.07
C LEU A 71 -16.02 -17.15 -0.17
N LYS A 72 -16.41 -18.31 -0.68
CA LYS A 72 -16.01 -19.59 -0.09
C LYS A 72 -15.98 -20.69 -1.14
N GLN A 73 -15.06 -21.63 -0.95
CA GLN A 73 -15.11 -22.90 -1.65
C GLN A 73 -16.30 -23.73 -1.18
N VAL A 74 -17.05 -24.32 -2.12
CA VAL A 74 -18.24 -25.12 -1.84
C VAL A 74 -18.22 -26.45 -2.57
N TYR A 75 -18.99 -27.42 -2.04
CA TYR A 75 -19.21 -28.69 -2.71
C TYR A 75 -19.95 -28.49 -4.03
N ASP A 76 -19.39 -29.04 -5.11
CA ASP A 76 -19.99 -29.04 -6.45
C ASP A 76 -20.43 -30.47 -6.81
N PRO A 77 -21.74 -30.73 -6.92
CA PRO A 77 -22.25 -32.05 -7.22
C PRO A 77 -21.89 -32.56 -8.62
N ASN A 78 -21.61 -31.67 -9.58
CA ASN A 78 -21.22 -32.09 -10.93
C ASN A 78 -19.82 -32.72 -10.97
N PHE A 79 -18.99 -32.39 -9.98
CA PHE A 79 -17.60 -32.87 -9.88
C PHE A 79 -17.34 -33.73 -8.64
N GLY A 80 -18.35 -33.95 -7.79
CA GLY A 80 -18.28 -34.80 -6.61
C GLY A 80 -17.25 -34.36 -5.56
N SER A 81 -16.86 -33.09 -5.56
CA SER A 81 -15.79 -32.53 -4.72
C SER A 81 -16.05 -31.05 -4.42
N ASN A 82 -15.21 -30.41 -3.60
CA ASN A 82 -15.28 -28.97 -3.33
C ASN A 82 -14.78 -28.12 -4.52
N ALA A 83 -15.27 -28.42 -5.72
CA ALA A 83 -14.85 -27.75 -6.95
C ALA A 83 -15.60 -26.45 -7.23
N GLY A 84 -16.59 -26.07 -6.41
CA GLY A 84 -17.40 -24.88 -6.62
C GLY A 84 -16.83 -23.65 -5.90
N LEU A 85 -17.09 -22.47 -6.44
CA LEU A 85 -16.87 -21.18 -5.80
C LEU A 85 -18.20 -20.49 -5.57
N GLU A 86 -18.54 -20.13 -4.34
CA GLU A 86 -19.71 -19.29 -4.03
C GLU A 86 -19.24 -17.87 -3.71
N LEU A 87 -19.87 -16.87 -4.33
CA LEU A 87 -19.77 -15.45 -3.98
C LEU A 87 -21.12 -15.00 -3.44
N SER A 88 -21.16 -14.45 -2.23
CA SER A 88 -22.39 -13.99 -1.58
C SER A 88 -22.30 -12.52 -1.20
N ILE A 89 -23.43 -11.80 -1.24
CA ILE A 89 -23.49 -10.38 -0.90
C ILE A 89 -23.94 -10.22 0.56
N ALA A 90 -23.10 -9.58 1.36
CA ALA A 90 -23.33 -9.31 2.77
C ALA A 90 -24.63 -8.51 2.98
N GLY A 91 -25.37 -8.93 4.00
CA GLY A 91 -26.67 -8.34 4.34
C GLY A 91 -27.83 -8.75 3.42
N THR A 92 -27.62 -9.66 2.46
CA THR A 92 -28.69 -10.21 1.61
C THR A 92 -28.65 -11.74 1.54
N THR A 93 -29.59 -12.33 0.82
CA THR A 93 -29.59 -13.76 0.46
C THR A 93 -29.00 -14.01 -0.94
N ASP A 94 -28.52 -12.95 -1.60
CA ASP A 94 -28.04 -13.02 -2.97
C ASP A 94 -26.69 -13.71 -3.01
N LYS A 95 -26.55 -14.69 -3.90
CA LYS A 95 -25.29 -15.37 -4.16
C LYS A 95 -25.21 -15.90 -5.58
N ILE A 96 -23.99 -16.01 -6.08
CA ILE A 96 -23.70 -16.67 -7.34
C ILE A 96 -22.70 -17.80 -7.13
N THR A 97 -23.03 -18.98 -7.63
CA THR A 97 -22.18 -20.18 -7.54
C THR A 97 -21.56 -20.48 -8.89
N ILE A 98 -20.24 -20.57 -8.95
CA ILE A 98 -19.49 -20.92 -10.14
C ILE A 98 -19.07 -22.38 -10.05
N SER A 99 -19.60 -23.21 -10.96
CA SER A 99 -19.32 -24.64 -11.02
C SER A 99 -17.96 -24.92 -11.67
N GLY A 100 -17.24 -25.93 -11.16
CA GLY A 100 -15.95 -26.38 -11.70
C GLY A 100 -14.76 -25.43 -11.48
N PHE A 101 -14.94 -24.34 -10.73
CA PHE A 101 -13.91 -23.33 -10.46
C PHE A 101 -12.63 -23.96 -9.89
N PHE A 102 -12.74 -24.84 -8.90
CA PHE A 102 -11.62 -25.54 -8.24
C PHE A 102 -11.53 -27.02 -8.64
N TYR A 103 -11.94 -27.40 -9.86
CA TYR A 103 -11.86 -28.80 -10.27
C TYR A 103 -10.43 -29.34 -10.15
N GLN A 104 -10.28 -30.49 -9.49
CA GLN A 104 -8.99 -31.08 -9.10
C GLN A 104 -8.07 -30.12 -8.34
N SER A 105 -8.64 -29.24 -7.52
CA SER A 105 -7.92 -28.23 -6.74
C SER A 105 -7.11 -27.24 -7.61
N ASN A 106 -7.51 -27.04 -8.87
CA ASN A 106 -6.84 -26.16 -9.82
C ASN A 106 -7.83 -25.15 -10.38
N SER A 107 -7.57 -23.85 -10.26
CA SER A 107 -8.41 -22.78 -10.79
C SER A 107 -8.07 -22.35 -12.23
N ALA A 108 -6.90 -22.70 -12.72
CA ALA A 108 -6.52 -22.52 -14.13
C ALA A 108 -7.03 -23.66 -15.03
N ASN A 109 -7.96 -24.46 -14.54
CA ASN A 109 -8.44 -25.66 -15.21
C ASN A 109 -9.39 -25.33 -16.40
N PRO A 110 -9.54 -26.23 -17.38
CA PRO A 110 -10.42 -25.99 -18.54
C PRO A 110 -11.89 -25.80 -18.22
N TYR A 111 -12.39 -26.33 -17.09
CA TYR A 111 -13.79 -26.24 -16.67
C TYR A 111 -14.14 -24.96 -15.91
N ASN A 112 -13.15 -24.17 -15.48
CA ASN A 112 -13.41 -22.90 -14.80
C ASN A 112 -13.95 -21.85 -15.81
N PRO A 113 -15.20 -21.36 -15.65
CA PRO A 113 -15.84 -20.42 -16.56
C PRO A 113 -15.57 -18.94 -16.21
N VAL A 114 -14.79 -18.62 -15.17
CA VAL A 114 -14.52 -17.23 -14.73
C VAL A 114 -13.04 -17.02 -14.40
N GLN A 115 -12.43 -15.98 -14.99
CA GLN A 115 -11.00 -15.64 -14.79
C GLN A 115 -10.77 -14.38 -13.95
N GLN A 116 -11.79 -13.54 -13.79
CA GLN A 116 -11.71 -12.35 -12.95
C GLN A 116 -13.09 -11.93 -12.43
N VAL A 117 -13.08 -11.14 -11.35
CA VAL A 117 -14.26 -10.47 -10.80
C VAL A 117 -14.07 -8.96 -10.93
N GLN A 118 -15.08 -8.24 -11.42
CA GLN A 118 -15.05 -6.78 -11.59
C GLN A 118 -16.19 -6.11 -10.85
N PHE A 119 -15.97 -4.87 -10.42
CA PHE A 119 -16.94 -4.04 -9.70
C PHE A 119 -17.18 -2.72 -10.42
N ALA A 120 -18.32 -2.08 -10.12
CA ALA A 120 -18.73 -0.83 -10.76
C ALA A 120 -17.82 0.37 -10.44
N ASP A 121 -17.04 0.31 -9.36
CA ASP A 121 -16.04 1.32 -8.97
C ASP A 121 -14.71 1.20 -9.74
N GLY A 122 -14.57 0.16 -10.58
CA GLY A 122 -13.33 -0.14 -11.31
C GLY A 122 -12.39 -1.10 -10.58
N SER A 123 -12.73 -1.54 -9.37
CA SER A 123 -11.97 -2.59 -8.66
C SER A 123 -12.04 -3.90 -9.43
N VAL A 124 -10.90 -4.62 -9.48
CA VAL A 124 -10.77 -5.91 -10.18
C VAL A 124 -10.06 -6.91 -9.29
N TRP A 125 -10.66 -8.09 -9.11
CA TRP A 125 -9.99 -9.26 -8.54
C TRP A 125 -9.59 -10.20 -9.68
N ASN A 126 -8.28 -10.38 -9.85
CA ASN A 126 -7.77 -11.39 -10.78
C ASN A 126 -7.99 -12.82 -10.21
N LEU A 127 -7.77 -13.83 -11.04
CA LEU A 127 -7.94 -15.24 -10.68
C LEU A 127 -7.22 -15.63 -9.38
N SER A 128 -5.99 -15.16 -9.18
CA SER A 128 -5.20 -15.44 -7.98
C SER A 128 -5.86 -14.85 -6.73
N ASN A 129 -6.33 -13.59 -6.79
CA ASN A 129 -7.04 -12.97 -5.66
C ASN A 129 -8.34 -13.71 -5.31
N VAL A 130 -9.09 -14.15 -6.32
CA VAL A 130 -10.35 -14.89 -6.11
C VAL A 130 -10.11 -16.24 -5.41
N VAL A 131 -9.14 -17.03 -5.90
CA VAL A 131 -8.73 -18.31 -5.30
C VAL A 131 -8.35 -18.13 -3.84
N ASN A 132 -7.54 -17.12 -3.62
CA ASN A 132 -7.06 -16.75 -2.33
C ASN A 132 -8.22 -16.43 -1.38
N ILE A 133 -9.04 -15.43 -1.66
CA ILE A 133 -10.13 -15.05 -0.74
C ILE A 133 -11.07 -16.24 -0.45
N ALA A 134 -11.32 -17.11 -1.43
CA ALA A 134 -12.23 -18.25 -1.28
C ALA A 134 -11.73 -19.40 -0.39
N LEU A 135 -10.41 -19.59 -0.28
CA LEU A 135 -9.82 -20.67 0.52
C LEU A 135 -9.54 -20.25 1.97
N ALA A 136 -9.78 -18.99 2.30
CA ALA A 136 -9.69 -18.52 3.67
C ALA A 136 -10.87 -19.07 4.46
N SER A 137 -10.59 -19.85 5.50
CA SER A 137 -11.58 -20.61 6.28
C SER A 137 -12.70 -19.78 6.94
N ASP A 138 -12.59 -18.45 6.93
CA ASP A 138 -13.52 -17.46 7.49
C ASP A 138 -13.88 -16.33 6.49
N GLY A 139 -13.50 -16.47 5.21
CA GLY A 139 -13.61 -15.41 4.20
C GLY A 139 -12.60 -14.27 4.37
N SER A 140 -11.58 -14.46 5.21
CA SER A 140 -10.51 -13.50 5.51
C SER A 140 -9.20 -13.86 4.80
N LEU A 141 -8.70 -12.97 3.94
CA LEU A 141 -7.26 -12.81 3.73
C LEU A 141 -6.47 -14.04 3.24
N ILE A 142 -6.22 -14.15 1.92
CA ILE A 142 -5.08 -14.97 1.43
C ILE A 142 -4.09 -14.17 0.57
N SER A 143 -2.90 -14.05 1.15
CA SER A 143 -1.56 -14.19 0.57
C SER A 143 -1.45 -14.36 -0.95
N THR A 144 -1.12 -13.30 -1.70
CA THR A 144 -0.35 -13.49 -2.96
C THR A 144 1.12 -13.42 -2.62
N ASP A 145 1.86 -14.46 -2.97
CA ASP A 145 3.30 -14.58 -2.78
C ASP A 145 4.03 -13.99 -4.00
N ALA A 146 4.68 -12.85 -3.83
CA ALA A 146 5.56 -12.26 -4.83
C ALA A 146 7.00 -12.35 -4.31
N ASP A 147 7.85 -13.05 -5.07
CA ASP A 147 9.30 -12.99 -4.89
C ASP A 147 9.79 -11.69 -5.53
N ASP A 148 10.45 -10.84 -4.75
CA ASP A 148 11.02 -9.57 -5.20
C ASP A 148 12.25 -9.77 -6.13
N GLY A 149 12.60 -11.02 -6.43
CA GLY A 149 13.76 -11.39 -7.22
C GLY A 149 15.05 -11.43 -6.40
N LYS A 150 14.95 -11.30 -5.07
CA LYS A 150 16.05 -11.39 -4.11
C LYS A 150 15.84 -12.50 -3.07
N GLY A 151 14.78 -13.30 -3.19
CA GLY A 151 14.48 -14.43 -2.30
C GLY A 151 13.62 -14.07 -1.09
N ASN A 152 13.01 -12.87 -1.08
CA ASN A 152 12.08 -12.44 -0.03
C ASN A 152 10.64 -12.69 -0.49
N ARG A 153 9.80 -13.21 0.41
CA ARG A 153 8.36 -13.45 0.16
C ARG A 153 7.55 -12.26 0.64
N ILE A 154 6.84 -11.58 -0.26
CA ILE A 154 5.78 -10.65 0.11
C ILE A 154 4.46 -11.41 0.08
N THR A 155 3.78 -11.45 1.21
CA THR A 155 2.49 -12.06 1.47
C THR A 155 1.43 -10.97 1.60
N ARG A 156 0.67 -10.73 0.54
CA ARG A 156 -0.39 -9.72 0.53
C ARG A 156 -1.71 -10.26 1.08
N TYR A 157 -2.29 -9.61 2.10
CA TYR A 157 -3.54 -9.98 2.77
C TYR A 157 -4.68 -9.08 2.29
N TYR A 158 -5.75 -9.70 1.78
CA TYR A 158 -7.01 -9.04 1.38
C TYR A 158 -8.21 -9.31 2.30
N THR A 159 -8.85 -8.30 2.90
CA THR A 159 -10.14 -8.50 3.60
C THR A 159 -11.20 -8.04 2.64
N LEU A 160 -12.06 -8.94 2.18
CA LEU A 160 -13.15 -8.61 1.27
C LEU A 160 -12.66 -7.85 0.02
N GLY A 161 -11.50 -8.28 -0.50
CA GLY A 161 -10.88 -7.71 -1.71
C GLY A 161 -10.24 -6.34 -1.59
N VAL A 162 -10.21 -5.78 -0.39
CA VAL A 162 -9.41 -4.62 -0.04
C VAL A 162 -8.08 -5.12 0.51
N VAL A 163 -6.95 -4.59 0.07
CA VAL A 163 -5.65 -4.89 0.71
C VAL A 163 -5.75 -4.39 2.15
N THR A 164 -5.72 -5.29 3.12
CA THR A 164 -5.76 -4.92 4.54
C THR A 164 -4.45 -5.19 5.24
N GLY A 165 -3.44 -5.67 4.52
CA GLY A 165 -2.08 -5.71 5.03
C GLY A 165 -1.14 -6.48 4.14
N ASP A 166 0.15 -6.19 4.26
CA ASP A 166 1.22 -6.94 3.61
C ASP A 166 2.07 -7.53 4.72
N HIS A 167 2.25 -8.85 4.80
CA HIS A 167 3.41 -9.39 5.51
C HIS A 167 4.53 -9.61 4.54
N TRP A 168 5.76 -9.43 4.99
CA TRP A 168 6.92 -9.88 4.23
C TRP A 168 7.72 -10.85 5.09
N THR A 169 8.45 -11.76 4.44
CA THR A 169 9.40 -12.69 5.06
C THR A 169 10.70 -12.62 4.26
N ALA A 170 11.81 -12.22 4.86
CA ALA A 170 13.10 -12.21 4.17
C ALA A 170 13.73 -13.60 4.13
N SER A 171 14.68 -13.76 3.22
CA SER A 171 15.45 -15.00 3.04
C SER A 171 16.26 -15.42 4.28
N ASP A 172 16.53 -14.51 5.22
CA ASP A 172 17.18 -14.76 6.50
C ASP A 172 16.22 -15.14 7.64
N GLY A 173 14.90 -15.12 7.37
CA GLY A 173 13.85 -15.51 8.30
C GLY A 173 13.20 -14.37 9.10
N SER A 174 13.56 -13.10 8.88
CA SER A 174 12.83 -11.96 9.45
C SER A 174 11.44 -11.78 8.82
N TYR A 175 10.49 -11.19 9.55
CA TYR A 175 9.12 -10.92 9.05
C TYR A 175 8.50 -9.64 9.67
N GLY A 176 7.62 -8.97 8.91
CA GLY A 176 6.87 -7.76 9.33
C GLY A 176 5.46 -7.70 8.74
N SER A 177 4.60 -6.73 9.15
CA SER A 177 3.19 -6.59 8.73
C SER A 177 2.72 -5.13 8.50
N ASP A 178 1.97 -4.84 7.43
CA ASP A 178 1.29 -3.55 7.13
C ASP A 178 -0.24 -3.62 7.36
N THR A 179 -0.95 -2.50 7.57
CA THR A 179 -2.43 -2.40 7.64
C THR A 179 -2.90 -1.06 7.04
N PHE A 180 -3.84 -1.09 6.07
CA PHE A 180 -4.35 0.11 5.37
C PHE A 180 -5.60 0.72 6.03
N ASN A 181 -5.77 2.05 5.91
CA ASN A 181 -6.97 2.80 6.34
C ASN A 181 -7.92 3.12 5.16
N ALA A 182 -9.16 3.53 5.48
CA ALA A 182 -10.29 3.71 4.55
C ALA A 182 -10.17 4.86 3.52
N ASP A 183 -9.07 5.62 3.51
CA ASP A 183 -8.81 6.73 2.59
C ASP A 183 -7.80 6.39 1.47
N GLY A 184 -7.36 5.14 1.38
CA GLY A 184 -6.47 4.69 0.31
C GLY A 184 -5.01 5.10 0.48
N HIS A 185 -4.61 5.59 1.66
CA HIS A 185 -3.21 5.83 2.01
C HIS A 185 -2.66 4.69 2.90
N SER A 186 -1.43 4.26 2.61
CA SER A 186 -0.69 3.28 3.43
C SER A 186 -0.37 3.88 4.79
N GLN A 187 -0.62 3.14 5.86
CA GLN A 187 -0.22 3.49 7.21
C GLN A 187 0.54 2.36 7.92
N VAL A 188 1.49 1.71 7.25
CA VAL A 188 2.67 1.16 7.93
C VAL A 188 3.89 1.27 7.04
N GLN A 189 4.91 1.92 7.57
CA GLN A 189 6.25 1.82 7.05
C GLN A 189 7.12 1.08 8.02
N VAL A 190 7.55 -0.10 7.61
CA VAL A 190 8.78 -0.70 8.08
C VAL A 190 9.37 -1.46 6.88
N PHE A 191 10.45 -0.92 6.31
CA PHE A 191 11.34 -1.68 5.44
C PHE A 191 12.43 -2.28 6.33
N ASP A 192 12.63 -3.59 6.23
CA ASP A 192 13.98 -4.17 6.13
C ASP A 192 13.94 -5.09 4.88
N ALA A 193 14.99 -5.31 4.10
CA ALA A 193 16.37 -4.84 4.14
C ALA A 193 16.70 -4.08 2.83
N HIS A 194 17.39 -2.94 2.96
CA HIS A 194 18.05 -2.16 1.89
C HIS A 194 17.18 -1.19 1.03
N GLY A 195 16.48 -0.23 1.63
CA GLY A 195 15.84 0.87 0.88
C GLY A 195 15.08 1.89 1.75
N THR A 196 14.96 3.12 1.23
CA THR A 196 14.37 4.33 1.84
C THR A 196 13.10 4.13 2.68
N HIS A 197 13.14 4.53 3.95
CA HIS A 197 12.00 4.74 4.86
C HIS A 197 11.35 6.09 4.52
N THR A 198 10.02 6.19 4.34
CA THR A 198 9.34 7.42 3.83
C THR A 198 8.16 7.89 4.69
N LEU A 199 8.33 8.29 5.96
CA LEU A 199 7.17 8.39 6.87
C LEU A 199 6.08 9.36 6.38
N ASP A 200 4.85 8.88 6.21
CA ASP A 200 3.63 9.71 6.09
C ASP A 200 2.66 9.31 7.20
N ARG A 201 2.65 10.08 8.30
CA ARG A 201 1.58 10.04 9.30
C ARG A 201 1.17 11.47 9.66
N PRO A 202 -0.08 11.88 9.37
CA PRO A 202 -0.60 13.10 9.95
C PRO A 202 -1.00 12.82 11.42
N ASN A 203 -0.25 13.42 12.36
CA ASN A 203 -0.69 13.78 13.73
C ASN A 203 -0.33 12.87 14.93
N ALA A 204 0.75 12.07 14.90
CA ALA A 204 1.27 11.44 16.13
C ALA A 204 2.80 11.31 16.11
N LEU A 205 3.44 11.53 17.27
CA LEU A 205 4.87 11.30 17.49
C LEU A 205 5.28 9.91 16.99
N ALA A 206 6.05 9.85 15.92
CA ALA A 206 6.59 8.60 15.37
C ALA A 206 8.04 8.42 15.83
N THR A 207 8.34 7.30 16.49
CA THR A 207 9.73 6.93 16.84
C THR A 207 10.29 5.99 15.77
N LEU A 208 11.39 6.38 15.15
CA LEU A 208 12.07 5.66 14.07
C LEU A 208 13.37 5.04 14.61
N THR A 209 13.50 3.71 14.55
CA THR A 209 14.69 2.97 15.01
C THR A 209 15.25 2.17 13.84
N THR A 210 16.54 2.27 13.57
CA THR A 210 17.16 1.70 12.37
C THR A 210 17.99 0.43 12.56
N GLY A 211 18.23 -0.24 11.43
CA GLY A 211 19.07 -1.45 11.29
C GLY A 211 20.53 -1.11 10.93
N ASN A 212 21.27 -2.06 10.36
CA ASN A 212 22.73 -2.00 10.23
C ASN A 212 23.27 -1.46 8.86
N ASP A 213 22.43 -0.84 8.03
CA ASP A 213 22.77 -0.39 6.66
C ASP A 213 22.70 1.14 6.51
N GLY A 214 22.87 1.67 5.29
CA GLY A 214 22.69 3.11 5.02
C GLY A 214 21.24 3.45 4.75
N ASP A 215 20.58 4.04 5.74
CA ASP A 215 19.15 4.30 5.75
C ASP A 215 18.80 5.63 5.07
N THR A 216 17.57 5.76 4.57
CA THR A 216 17.04 7.07 4.18
C THR A 216 15.72 7.32 4.90
N TYR A 217 15.58 8.47 5.53
CA TYR A 217 14.42 8.97 6.27
C TYR A 217 13.71 10.04 5.46
N ALA A 218 12.62 9.71 4.76
CA ALA A 218 11.90 10.69 3.98
C ALA A 218 10.91 11.50 4.83
N ILE A 219 10.91 12.81 4.62
CA ILE A 219 10.15 13.81 5.38
C ILE A 219 9.28 14.60 4.41
N ALA A 220 7.99 14.71 4.72
CA ALA A 220 7.02 15.50 3.98
C ALA A 220 6.34 16.54 4.89
N ARG A 221 5.73 17.57 4.28
CA ARG A 221 4.92 18.53 5.05
C ARG A 221 3.67 17.84 5.57
N GLY A 222 3.24 18.22 6.78
CA GLY A 222 2.08 17.63 7.46
C GLY A 222 2.39 16.33 8.20
N ALA A 223 3.65 15.87 8.22
CA ALA A 223 4.08 14.71 9.00
C ALA A 223 4.03 14.96 10.53
N GLY A 224 4.01 16.23 10.95
CA GLY A 224 4.01 16.59 12.37
C GLY A 224 5.39 16.39 13.01
N ALA A 225 5.40 15.85 14.23
CA ALA A 225 6.60 15.74 15.03
C ALA A 225 7.17 14.31 14.98
N ASP A 226 8.38 14.16 14.47
CA ASP A 226 9.07 12.89 14.31
C ASP A 226 10.26 12.78 15.27
N GLN A 227 10.49 11.59 15.80
CA GLN A 227 11.67 11.26 16.60
C GLN A 227 12.48 10.17 15.90
N ILE A 228 13.74 10.45 15.63
CA ILE A 228 14.66 9.56 14.91
C ILE A 228 15.74 9.10 15.88
N ASN A 229 15.87 7.79 16.05
CA ASN A 229 16.92 7.17 16.85
C ASN A 229 17.83 6.35 15.92
N ASP A 230 18.90 7.00 15.50
CA ASP A 230 19.83 6.49 14.50
C ASP A 230 20.96 5.66 15.15
N GLN A 231 21.46 4.64 14.44
CA GLN A 231 22.58 3.79 14.86
C GLN A 231 23.53 3.51 13.68
N VAL A 232 24.39 4.48 13.34
CA VAL A 232 25.35 4.38 12.24
C VAL A 232 26.31 3.21 12.43
N VAL A 233 26.41 2.38 11.38
CA VAL A 233 27.39 1.30 11.27
C VAL A 233 28.58 1.75 10.42
N ALA A 234 29.77 1.24 10.73
CA ALA A 234 30.98 1.60 10.00
C ALA A 234 30.86 1.26 8.50
N GLY A 235 30.81 2.29 7.66
CA GLY A 235 30.69 2.16 6.19
C GLY A 235 29.28 2.41 5.65
N SER A 236 28.28 2.67 6.50
CA SER A 236 26.97 3.17 6.08
C SER A 236 26.95 4.71 6.03
N THR A 237 25.96 5.27 5.34
CA THR A 237 25.68 6.72 5.36
C THR A 237 24.18 6.90 5.35
N ASP A 238 23.65 7.22 6.52
CA ASP A 238 22.23 7.47 6.70
C ASP A 238 21.87 8.85 6.15
N ARG A 239 20.63 8.99 5.68
CA ARG A 239 20.18 10.20 5.01
C ARG A 239 18.81 10.64 5.48
N LEU A 240 18.64 11.92 5.76
CA LEU A 240 17.32 12.53 5.91
C LEU A 240 16.92 13.18 4.58
N GLN A 241 15.86 12.71 3.92
CA GLN A 241 15.41 13.19 2.62
C GLN A 241 14.12 14.01 2.75
N TYR A 242 14.17 15.29 2.40
CA TYR A 242 12.95 16.09 2.35
C TYR A 242 12.24 15.97 0.99
N ALA A 243 10.92 16.04 1.01
CA ALA A 243 10.08 16.07 -0.18
C ALA A 243 10.41 17.26 -1.08
N ALA A 244 10.07 17.16 -2.36
CA ALA A 244 10.46 18.11 -3.41
C ALA A 244 10.00 19.56 -3.14
N ASP A 245 8.98 19.75 -2.30
CA ASP A 245 8.41 21.05 -1.93
C ASP A 245 9.03 21.67 -0.65
N ILE A 246 10.03 21.01 -0.04
CA ILE A 246 10.75 21.48 1.16
C ILE A 246 12.18 21.83 0.76
N GLN A 247 12.46 23.11 0.56
CA GLN A 247 13.74 23.61 0.08
C GLN A 247 14.77 23.76 1.21
N SER A 248 16.07 23.81 0.88
CA SER A 248 17.14 23.92 1.89
C SER A 248 17.04 25.16 2.78
N ASP A 249 16.49 26.26 2.25
CA ASP A 249 16.27 27.52 2.98
C ASP A 249 15.00 27.52 3.83
N GLN A 250 14.29 26.38 3.91
CA GLN A 250 13.10 26.18 4.74
C GLN A 250 13.38 25.28 5.94
N LEU A 251 14.63 24.85 6.16
CA LEU A 251 15.01 23.92 7.23
C LEU A 251 15.75 24.64 8.35
N TRP A 252 15.18 24.66 9.55
CA TRP A 252 15.75 25.33 10.71
C TRP A 252 16.37 24.33 11.68
N PHE A 253 17.70 24.41 11.89
CA PHE A 253 18.47 23.48 12.69
C PHE A 253 18.75 24.04 14.08
N GLN A 254 18.47 23.24 15.11
CA GLN A 254 18.67 23.63 16.50
C GLN A 254 19.20 22.47 17.32
N ARG A 255 19.95 22.81 18.38
CA ARG A 255 20.33 21.84 19.40
C ARG A 255 19.37 21.91 20.58
N ASN A 256 18.81 20.78 20.98
CA ASN A 256 18.02 20.64 22.20
C ASN A 256 18.62 19.56 23.11
N GLY A 257 19.39 19.99 24.11
CA GLY A 257 20.13 19.07 24.97
C GLY A 257 21.13 18.22 24.18
N ASN A 258 20.87 16.91 24.12
CA ASN A 258 21.68 15.93 23.38
C ASN A 258 21.17 15.66 21.96
N ASP A 259 20.02 16.22 21.60
CA ASP A 259 19.33 15.94 20.35
C ASP A 259 19.54 17.08 19.35
N LEU A 260 19.51 16.74 18.07
CA LEU A 260 19.37 17.70 16.98
C LEU A 260 17.88 17.81 16.62
N VAL A 261 17.37 19.03 16.53
CA VAL A 261 16.00 19.32 16.11
C VAL A 261 16.06 20.05 14.78
N VAL A 262 15.26 19.61 13.80
CA VAL A 262 15.11 20.27 12.51
C VAL A 262 13.65 20.59 12.27
N ASP A 263 13.32 21.88 12.19
CA ASP A 263 11.95 22.35 11.92
C ASP A 263 11.79 22.74 10.45
N ILE A 264 10.60 22.48 9.90
CA ILE A 264 10.23 22.98 8.58
C ILE A 264 9.53 24.34 8.74
N ILE A 265 10.22 25.40 8.34
CA ILE A 265 9.76 26.78 8.41
C ILE A 265 8.38 26.93 7.74
N GLY A 266 7.45 27.55 8.47
CA GLY A 266 6.07 27.79 8.02
C GLY A 266 5.10 26.65 8.32
N THR A 267 5.54 25.63 9.07
CA THR A 267 4.72 24.47 9.46
C THR A 267 4.87 24.17 10.95
N SER A 268 4.15 23.14 11.43
CA SER A 268 4.39 22.51 12.74
C SER A 268 5.24 21.25 12.64
N ASP A 269 5.82 20.98 11.47
CA ASP A 269 6.59 19.77 11.21
C ASP A 269 8.00 19.89 11.82
N THR A 270 8.41 18.88 12.57
CA THR A 270 9.69 18.87 13.31
C THR A 270 10.29 17.48 13.35
N GLN A 271 11.60 17.39 13.20
CA GLN A 271 12.37 16.15 13.27
C GLN A 271 13.36 16.24 14.43
N THR A 272 13.23 15.37 15.41
CA THR A 272 14.16 15.25 16.54
C THR A 272 15.05 14.03 16.36
N ILE A 273 16.32 14.23 16.01
CA ILE A 273 17.33 13.18 15.95
C ILE A 273 17.94 13.02 17.34
N ALA A 274 17.57 11.93 17.98
CA ALA A 274 17.93 11.59 19.34
C ALA A 274 19.43 11.31 19.47
N ASN A 275 20.03 11.84 20.53
CA ASN A 275 21.42 11.59 20.90
C ASN A 275 22.47 12.00 19.85
N TRP A 276 22.12 12.88 18.89
CA TRP A 276 23.03 13.42 17.87
C TRP A 276 24.37 13.91 18.45
N TYR A 277 24.31 14.54 19.62
CA TYR A 277 25.46 15.14 20.30
C TYR A 277 26.15 14.20 21.32
N VAL A 278 25.71 12.95 21.42
CA VAL A 278 26.29 11.95 22.33
C VAL A 278 27.42 11.17 21.65
N ALA A 279 27.18 10.69 20.42
CA ALA A 279 28.17 9.94 19.65
C ALA A 279 27.90 10.09 18.14
N PRO A 280 28.94 10.06 17.29
CA PRO A 280 28.77 10.06 15.84
C PRO A 280 27.92 8.92 15.31
N THR A 281 27.79 7.82 16.07
CA THR A 281 26.92 6.69 15.72
C THR A 281 25.43 7.00 15.83
N ASN A 282 25.04 8.16 16.34
CA ASN A 282 23.63 8.57 16.40
C ASN A 282 23.32 9.69 15.39
N GLN A 283 24.24 9.94 14.46
CA GLN A 283 24.14 11.02 13.50
C GLN A 283 23.75 10.48 12.14
N VAL A 284 22.60 10.96 11.63
CA VAL A 284 22.30 10.83 10.21
C VAL A 284 23.42 11.47 9.39
N GLY A 285 24.04 10.70 8.50
CA GLY A 285 25.24 11.12 7.77
C GLY A 285 25.04 12.30 6.82
N GLN A 286 23.83 12.48 6.28
CA GLN A 286 23.51 13.58 5.36
C GLN A 286 22.03 13.99 5.39
N PHE A 287 21.74 15.24 5.05
CA PHE A 287 20.40 15.78 4.84
C PHE A 287 20.30 16.18 3.37
N GLN A 288 19.29 15.71 2.64
CA GLN A 288 19.00 16.14 1.28
C GLN A 288 17.68 16.89 1.24
N ALA A 289 17.72 18.17 0.86
CA ALA A 289 16.54 18.99 0.68
C ALA A 289 15.83 18.70 -0.67
N GLY A 290 14.60 19.18 -0.81
CA GLY A 290 13.77 19.03 -2.01
C GLY A 290 14.30 19.73 -3.25
N ASP A 291 15.17 20.74 -3.08
CA ASP A 291 15.93 21.37 -4.18
C ASP A 291 17.14 20.54 -4.63
N GLY A 292 17.33 19.36 -4.04
CA GLY A 292 18.40 18.42 -4.33
C GLY A 292 19.69 18.69 -3.57
N LYS A 293 19.82 19.83 -2.87
CA LYS A 293 21.04 20.16 -2.13
C LYS A 293 21.26 19.23 -0.97
N VAL A 294 22.53 18.96 -0.66
CA VAL A 294 22.96 18.07 0.40
C VAL A 294 23.76 18.83 1.46
N LEU A 295 23.45 18.55 2.73
CA LEU A 295 24.19 18.99 3.91
C LEU A 295 24.74 17.75 4.63
N LEU A 296 26.05 17.69 4.85
CA LEU A 296 26.68 16.57 5.54
C LEU A 296 26.62 16.75 7.06
N ALA A 297 26.62 15.65 7.82
CA ALA A 297 26.59 15.66 9.28
C ALA A 297 27.66 16.59 9.91
N ASN A 298 28.87 16.57 9.35
CA ASN A 298 29.99 17.41 9.81
C ASN A 298 29.82 18.91 9.52
N GLN A 299 28.81 19.29 8.74
CA GLN A 299 28.47 20.69 8.42
C GLN A 299 27.28 21.20 9.23
N VAL A 300 26.50 20.32 9.88
CA VAL A 300 25.28 20.68 10.63
C VAL A 300 25.56 21.72 11.72
N ASP A 301 26.66 21.58 12.45
CA ASP A 301 26.99 22.50 13.55
C ASP A 301 27.25 23.94 13.09
N ASN A 302 27.63 24.15 11.82
CA ASN A 302 27.75 25.49 11.25
C ASN A 302 26.37 26.17 11.19
N LEU A 303 25.33 25.43 10.79
CA LEU A 303 23.96 25.93 10.72
C LEU A 303 23.38 26.12 12.13
N VAL A 304 23.52 25.12 13.00
CA VAL A 304 23.05 25.20 14.40
C VAL A 304 23.65 26.41 15.12
N SER A 305 24.95 26.65 14.96
CA SER A 305 25.63 27.79 15.59
C SER A 305 25.15 29.13 15.04
N ALA A 306 24.92 29.23 13.73
CA ALA A 306 24.42 30.44 13.10
C ALA A 306 22.96 30.73 13.47
N MET A 307 22.12 29.71 13.53
CA MET A 307 20.69 29.80 13.84
C MET A 307 20.42 30.04 15.34
N ALA A 308 21.31 29.58 16.23
CA ALA A 308 21.20 29.80 17.68
C ALA A 308 21.22 31.30 18.08
N ALA A 309 21.69 32.19 17.22
CA ALA A 309 21.67 33.63 17.44
C ALA A 309 20.27 34.26 17.26
N PHE A 310 19.31 33.50 16.75
CA PHE A 310 18.00 33.99 16.33
C PHE A 310 16.87 33.13 16.91
N VAL A 311 15.67 33.71 16.94
CA VAL A 311 14.45 32.98 17.31
C VAL A 311 14.00 32.17 16.10
N PRO A 312 13.54 30.91 16.26
CA PRO A 312 12.93 30.15 15.18
C PRO A 312 11.88 30.94 14.42
N PRO A 313 11.84 30.86 13.08
CA PRO A 313 10.84 31.54 12.29
C PRO A 313 9.42 31.16 12.72
N SER A 314 8.54 32.16 12.81
CA SER A 314 7.14 31.94 13.18
C SER A 314 6.36 31.25 12.05
N ALA A 315 5.23 30.59 12.36
CA ALA A 315 4.44 29.81 11.38
C ALA A 315 3.96 30.58 10.12
N GLY A 316 4.02 31.92 10.10
CA GLY A 316 3.70 32.75 8.93
C GLY A 316 4.89 33.05 8.01
N GLN A 317 6.12 32.73 8.41
CA GLN A 317 7.31 32.81 7.57
C GLN A 317 7.52 31.45 6.92
N THR A 318 7.60 31.39 5.59
CA THR A 318 7.64 30.12 4.85
C THR A 318 9.05 29.76 4.35
N SER A 319 10.03 30.66 4.51
CA SER A 319 11.43 30.43 4.13
C SER A 319 12.35 31.46 4.78
N MET A 320 13.65 31.17 4.88
CA MET A 320 14.63 32.10 5.43
C MET A 320 14.78 33.39 4.59
N SER A 321 14.42 33.35 3.31
CA SER A 321 14.35 34.53 2.44
C SER A 321 13.26 35.54 2.85
N THR A 322 12.37 35.19 3.78
CA THR A 322 11.34 36.08 4.35
C THR A 322 11.73 36.68 5.72
N LEU A 323 12.93 36.38 6.22
CA LEU A 323 13.46 36.93 7.47
C LEU A 323 13.93 38.38 7.32
N SER A 324 14.26 39.05 8.43
CA SER A 324 14.80 40.42 8.41
C SER A 324 16.15 40.49 7.69
N ALA A 325 16.51 41.67 7.17
CA ALA A 325 17.76 41.88 6.45
C ALA A 325 19.01 41.51 7.29
N ASN A 326 18.95 41.66 8.61
CA ASN A 326 20.04 41.30 9.52
C ASN A 326 20.19 39.78 9.65
N GLU A 327 19.07 39.06 9.76
CA GLU A 327 19.05 37.58 9.80
C GLU A 327 19.55 37.00 8.48
N GLN A 328 19.07 37.53 7.35
CA GLN A 328 19.53 37.11 6.02
C GLN A 328 21.02 37.34 5.81
N GLY A 329 21.54 38.51 6.24
CA GLY A 329 22.96 38.83 6.14
C GLY A 329 23.87 37.88 6.93
N THR A 330 23.33 37.24 7.98
CA THR A 330 24.07 36.28 8.82
C THR A 330 23.92 34.85 8.31
N LEU A 331 22.70 34.43 7.94
CA LEU A 331 22.40 33.05 7.58
C LEU A 331 22.75 32.70 6.13
N ALA A 332 22.56 33.63 5.17
CA ALA A 332 22.75 33.34 3.76
C ALA A 332 24.18 32.86 3.40
N PRO A 333 25.27 33.47 3.92
CA PRO A 333 26.62 32.97 3.66
C PRO A 333 26.86 31.57 4.22
N VAL A 334 26.28 31.26 5.39
CA VAL A 334 26.40 29.95 6.03
C VAL A 334 25.65 28.88 5.25
N LEU A 335 24.41 29.17 4.80
CA LEU A 335 23.64 28.26 3.96
C LEU A 335 24.37 27.96 2.65
N ALA A 336 24.86 28.99 1.96
CA ALA A 336 25.56 28.85 0.69
C ALA A 336 26.88 28.08 0.79
N ALA A 337 27.56 28.13 1.94
CA ALA A 337 28.82 27.42 2.15
C ALA A 337 28.64 25.94 2.51
N ASN A 338 27.48 25.54 3.04
CA ASN A 338 27.26 24.22 3.62
C ASN A 338 26.30 23.34 2.83
N TRP A 339 25.33 23.91 2.11
CA TRP A 339 24.46 23.17 1.20
C TRP A 339 25.08 23.10 -0.21
N HIS A 340 25.31 21.89 -0.74
CA HIS A 340 25.96 21.63 -2.04
C HIS A 340 25.04 20.89 -3.01
#